data_AF-A0A9P4H9G4-F1
#
_entry.id   AF-A0A9P4H9G4-F1
#
_cell.length_a   1.000
_cell.length_b   1.000
_cell.length_c   1.000
_cell.angle_alpha   90.00
_cell.angle_beta   90.00
_cell.angle_gamma   90.00
#
_symmetry.space_group_name_H-M   'P 1'
#
loop_
_entity.id
_entity.type
_entity.pdbx_description
1 polymer ?
#
loop_
_entity_poly.entity_id
_entity_poly.type
_entity_poly.pdbx_seq_one_letter_code
_entity_poly.pdbx_strand_id
1 'polypeptide(L)'
;MKCIGTSLALMAAAIPTIVAFPMTTFARQYIPPTCGVDQCLAGGLFDGCKPADLGCLCSLEQDEVTRYVSVVQPCIDGAPGKDECTAGAIAQYKQLLRNTCDQQFCKTAIFPET
;
A
#
# COMPACT_ATOMS: atom_id res chain seq x y z
N MET A 1 -13.44 -2.94 5.96
CA MET A 1 -14.49 -3.20 4.94
C MET A 1 -14.34 -4.65 4.49
N LYS A 2 -15.46 -5.35 4.31
CA LYS A 2 -15.51 -6.81 4.17
C LYS A 2 -15.08 -7.16 2.73
N CYS A 3 -14.13 -8.08 2.53
CA CYS A 3 -13.76 -8.64 1.23
C CYS A 3 -15.00 -9.36 0.65
N ILE A 4 -15.89 -8.59 0.03
CA ILE A 4 -17.17 -9.07 -0.48
C ILE A 4 -16.94 -9.50 -1.91
N GLY A 5 -16.93 -10.82 -2.10
CA GLY A 5 -17.00 -11.46 -3.40
C GLY A 5 -18.17 -10.91 -4.22
N THR A 6 -17.87 -10.63 -5.48
CA THR A 6 -18.74 -9.98 -6.45
C THR A 6 -19.95 -10.86 -6.77
N SER A 7 -21.12 -10.53 -6.23
CA SER A 7 -22.39 -11.06 -6.73
C SER A 7 -22.93 -10.10 -7.79
N LEU A 8 -22.94 -10.55 -9.05
CA LEU A 8 -23.69 -9.92 -10.13
C LEU A 8 -25.17 -9.83 -9.73
N ALA A 9 -25.69 -8.62 -9.61
CA ALA A 9 -27.14 -8.37 -9.62
C ALA A 9 -27.46 -7.43 -10.78
N LEU A 10 -27.87 -8.02 -11.90
CA LEU A 10 -28.59 -7.32 -12.96
C LEU A 10 -29.94 -6.87 -12.38
N MET A 11 -30.17 -5.57 -12.23
CA MET A 11 -31.52 -5.02 -12.13
C MET A 11 -31.61 -3.71 -12.91
N ALA A 12 -32.61 -3.69 -13.79
CA ALA A 12 -32.91 -2.63 -14.73
C ALA A 12 -33.70 -1.47 -14.09
N ALA A 13 -33.59 -0.33 -14.77
CA ALA A 13 -34.57 0.76 -14.87
C ALA A 13 -34.88 1.65 -13.64
N ALA A 14 -34.35 2.86 -13.68
CA ALA A 14 -35.10 4.14 -13.68
C ALA A 14 -34.06 5.27 -13.69
N ILE A 15 -34.19 6.25 -14.59
CA ILE A 15 -33.25 7.38 -14.68
C ILE A 15 -33.81 8.53 -13.82
N PRO A 16 -33.34 8.76 -12.58
CA PRO A 16 -33.45 10.07 -11.99
C PRO A 16 -32.44 10.98 -12.68
N THR A 17 -32.87 12.17 -13.09
CA THR A 17 -32.00 13.26 -13.54
C THR A 17 -31.11 13.70 -12.39
N ILE A 18 -29.92 13.09 -12.28
CA ILE A 18 -28.91 13.42 -11.29
C ILE A 18 -28.21 14.69 -11.78
N VAL A 19 -28.41 15.78 -11.04
CA VAL A 19 -27.54 16.96 -11.07
C VAL A 19 -26.09 16.49 -10.99
N ALA A 20 -25.35 16.70 -12.07
CA ALA A 20 -23.95 16.33 -12.20
C ALA A 20 -23.10 17.20 -11.26
N PHE A 21 -22.99 16.79 -10.01
CA PHE A 21 -21.84 17.19 -9.21
C PHE A 21 -20.62 16.53 -9.85
N PRO A 22 -19.59 17.28 -10.25
CA PRO A 22 -18.35 16.67 -10.68
C PRO A 22 -17.79 15.95 -9.46
N MET A 23 -18.02 14.64 -9.40
CA MET A 23 -17.17 13.75 -8.61
C MET A 23 -15.82 13.78 -9.29
N THR A 24 -15.07 14.86 -9.07
CA THR A 24 -13.62 14.82 -9.15
C THR A 24 -13.21 13.88 -8.04
N THR A 25 -13.18 12.59 -8.37
CA THR A 25 -12.46 11.59 -7.61
C THR A 25 -11.04 12.11 -7.54
N PHE A 26 -10.72 12.77 -6.44
CA PHE A 26 -9.35 13.02 -6.04
C PHE A 26 -8.76 11.65 -5.70
N ALA A 27 -8.46 10.84 -6.72
CA ALA A 27 -7.36 9.92 -6.65
C ALA A 27 -6.09 10.78 -6.64
N ARG A 28 -5.89 11.55 -5.56
CA ARG A 28 -4.55 11.93 -5.16
C ARG A 28 -3.85 10.59 -5.00
N GLN A 29 -3.00 10.25 -5.97
CA GLN A 29 -1.98 9.24 -5.78
C GLN A 29 -1.18 9.74 -4.59
N TYR A 30 -1.58 9.34 -3.39
CA TYR A 30 -0.87 9.63 -2.17
C TYR A 30 0.39 8.79 -2.29
N ILE A 31 1.43 9.39 -2.84
CA ILE A 31 2.77 8.81 -2.85
C ILE A 31 3.19 8.93 -1.39
N PRO A 32 3.18 7.83 -0.61
CA PRO A 32 3.65 7.89 0.75
C PRO A 32 5.10 8.38 0.71
N PRO A 33 5.55 9.19 1.67
CA PRO A 33 6.97 9.45 1.81
C PRO A 33 7.65 8.08 2.00
N THR A 34 8.32 7.58 0.95
CA THR A 34 8.97 6.25 0.97
C THR A 34 10.15 6.19 1.88
N CYS A 35 10.53 7.32 2.48
CA CYS A 35 11.34 7.34 3.66
C CYS A 35 12.63 6.50 3.57
N GLY A 36 13.34 6.63 2.45
CA GLY A 36 14.58 5.90 2.22
C GLY A 36 14.42 4.38 2.04
N VAL A 37 13.19 3.84 2.00
CA VAL A 37 12.94 2.41 1.71
C VAL A 37 13.56 2.01 0.36
N ASP A 38 13.65 2.95 -0.59
CA ASP A 38 14.36 2.75 -1.85
C ASP A 38 15.85 2.41 -1.66
N GLN A 39 16.49 2.93 -0.59
CA GLN A 39 17.87 2.57 -0.23
C GLN A 39 17.97 1.20 0.45
N CYS A 40 16.85 0.68 0.98
CA CYS A 40 16.77 -0.65 1.58
C CYS A 40 16.67 -1.78 0.54
N LEU A 41 16.50 -1.43 -0.73
CA LEU A 41 16.40 -2.39 -1.82
C LEU A 41 17.59 -2.22 -2.76
N ALA A 42 18.21 -3.33 -3.14
CA ALA A 42 19.25 -3.31 -4.16
C ALA A 42 18.66 -2.84 -5.50
N GLY A 43 18.94 -1.59 -5.88
CA GLY A 43 18.41 -0.98 -7.10
C GLY A 43 17.05 -0.26 -6.94
N GLY A 44 16.55 -0.07 -5.71
CA GLY A 44 15.35 0.72 -5.44
C GLY A 44 14.03 0.10 -5.90
N LEU A 45 14.05 -1.18 -6.27
CA LEU A 45 12.91 -1.93 -6.76
C LEU A 45 12.82 -3.29 -6.05
N PHE A 46 11.60 -3.75 -5.83
CA PHE A 46 11.30 -5.11 -5.37
C PHE A 46 10.39 -5.77 -6.41
N ASP A 47 10.91 -6.76 -7.13
CA ASP A 47 10.20 -7.43 -8.24
C ASP A 47 9.57 -6.47 -9.25
N GLY A 48 10.25 -5.35 -9.54
CA GLY A 48 9.76 -4.31 -10.45
C GLY A 48 8.81 -3.29 -9.80
N CYS A 49 8.41 -3.48 -8.55
CA CYS A 49 7.62 -2.52 -7.79
C CYS A 49 8.52 -1.53 -7.03
N LYS A 50 8.16 -0.25 -7.08
CA LYS A 50 8.78 0.78 -6.22
C LYS A 50 8.19 0.70 -4.82
N PRO A 51 8.97 0.97 -3.76
CA PRO A 51 8.48 1.17 -2.39
C PRO A 51 7.29 2.11 -2.26
N ALA A 52 7.21 3.13 -3.11
CA ALA A 52 6.13 4.11 -3.13
C ALA A 52 4.83 3.56 -3.69
N ASP A 53 4.94 2.56 -4.55
CA ASP A 53 3.82 1.96 -5.25
C ASP A 53 3.26 0.80 -4.41
N LEU A 54 2.55 1.18 -3.35
CA LEU A 54 1.90 0.22 -2.45
C LEU A 54 0.90 -0.69 -3.21
N GLY A 55 0.30 -0.19 -4.29
CA GLY A 55 -0.60 -0.98 -5.13
C GLY A 55 0.14 -2.09 -5.87
N CYS A 56 1.29 -1.77 -6.49
CA CYS A 56 2.16 -2.77 -7.10
C CYS A 56 2.62 -3.80 -6.07
N LEU A 57 3.15 -3.36 -4.93
CA LEU A 57 3.64 -4.26 -3.87
C LEU A 57 2.53 -5.19 -3.36
N CYS A 58 1.36 -4.65 -3.04
CA CYS A 58 0.23 -5.43 -2.55
C CYS A 58 -0.46 -6.26 -3.65
N SER A 59 -0.13 -6.07 -4.93
CA SER A 59 -0.60 -6.93 -6.02
C SER A 59 0.16 -8.27 -6.08
N LEU A 60 1.39 -8.32 -5.56
CA LEU A 60 2.23 -9.52 -5.49
C LEU A 60 1.64 -10.61 -4.59
N GLU A 61 1.96 -11.89 -4.81
CA GLU A 61 1.49 -12.98 -3.95
C GLU A 61 1.85 -12.76 -2.46
N GLN A 62 1.09 -13.38 -1.56
CA GLN A 62 1.18 -13.11 -0.12
C GLN A 62 2.58 -13.41 0.45
N ASP A 63 3.23 -14.45 -0.06
CA ASP A 63 4.61 -14.82 0.23
C ASP A 63 5.60 -13.72 -0.22
N GLU A 64 5.39 -13.14 -1.40
CA GLU A 64 6.20 -12.02 -1.90
C GLU A 64 5.99 -10.73 -1.08
N VAL A 65 4.75 -10.43 -0.67
CA VAL A 65 4.49 -9.33 0.28
C VAL A 65 5.19 -9.57 1.61
N THR A 66 5.24 -10.82 2.07
CA THR A 66 5.94 -11.19 3.31
C THR A 66 7.46 -11.06 3.15
N ARG A 67 8.00 -11.48 2.01
CA ARG A 67 9.43 -11.33 1.65
C ARG A 67 9.82 -9.86 1.55
N TYR A 68 8.95 -9.04 0.98
CA TYR A 68 9.16 -7.59 0.93
C TYR A 68 9.34 -7.01 2.33
N VAL A 69 8.42 -7.33 3.25
CA VAL A 69 8.49 -6.85 4.63
C VAL A 69 9.75 -7.36 5.33
N SER A 70 10.12 -8.63 5.15
CA SER A 70 11.32 -9.18 5.81
C SER A 70 12.63 -8.56 5.33
N VAL A 71 12.68 -8.08 4.08
CA VAL A 71 13.83 -7.36 3.52
C VAL A 71 13.85 -5.91 4.01
N VAL A 72 12.72 -5.21 3.89
CA VAL A 72 12.66 -3.76 4.15
C VAL A 72 12.70 -3.44 5.62
N GLN A 73 11.99 -4.20 6.45
CA GLN A 73 11.84 -3.90 7.88
C GLN A 73 13.17 -3.72 8.63
N PRO A 74 14.11 -4.67 8.63
CA PRO A 74 15.36 -4.52 9.39
C PRO A 74 16.19 -3.32 8.90
N CYS A 75 16.06 -2.92 7.63
CA CYS A 75 16.74 -1.76 7.10
C CYS A 75 16.11 -0.44 7.55
N ILE A 76 14.77 -0.31 7.46
CA ILE A 76 14.08 0.92 7.87
C ILE A 76 14.07 1.13 9.39
N ASP A 77 14.13 0.04 10.16
CA ASP A 77 14.25 0.10 11.63
C ASP A 77 15.70 0.30 12.10
N GLY A 78 16.66 0.06 11.20
CA GLY A 78 18.09 0.26 11.39
C GLY A 78 18.57 1.69 11.19
N ALA A 79 19.89 1.88 11.16
CA ALA A 79 20.51 3.18 10.90
C ALA A 79 20.08 3.81 9.56
N PRO A 80 20.01 3.07 8.43
CA PRO A 80 19.65 3.67 7.14
C PRO A 80 18.28 4.34 7.16
N GLY A 81 17.26 3.69 7.73
CA GLY A 81 15.95 4.30 7.87
C GLY A 81 15.94 5.45 8.88
N LYS A 82 16.61 5.31 10.03
CA LYS A 82 16.62 6.35 11.07
C LYS A 82 17.37 7.63 10.67
N ASP A 83 18.37 7.52 9.80
CA ASP A 83 19.15 8.67 9.33
C ASP A 83 18.37 9.50 8.28
N GLU A 84 17.57 8.83 7.45
CA GLU A 84 16.74 9.48 6.41
C GLU A 84 15.35 9.85 6.93
N CYS A 85 14.88 9.23 8.02
CA CYS A 85 13.49 9.31 8.45
C CYS A 85 13.24 9.47 9.93
N THR A 86 12.20 10.25 10.21
CA THR A 86 11.60 10.28 11.53
C THR A 86 10.89 8.96 11.84
N ALA A 87 10.87 8.59 13.13
CA ALA A 87 10.12 7.41 13.59
C ALA A 87 8.63 7.44 13.19
N GLY A 88 8.02 8.64 13.16
CA GLY A 88 6.63 8.82 12.72
C GLY A 88 6.42 8.50 11.24
N ALA A 89 7.37 8.86 10.38
CA ALA A 89 7.28 8.55 8.95
C ALA A 89 7.46 7.05 8.67
N ILE A 90 8.38 6.38 9.38
CA ILE A 90 8.53 4.91 9.33
C ILE A 90 7.24 4.22 9.77
N ALA A 91 6.64 4.68 10.88
CA ALA A 91 5.38 4.13 11.38
C ALA A 91 4.23 4.33 10.38
N GLN A 92 4.12 5.52 9.78
CA GLN A 92 3.13 5.81 8.75
C GLN A 92 3.31 4.91 7.52
N TYR A 93 4.54 4.71 7.05
CA TYR A 93 4.82 3.82 5.92
C TYR A 93 4.34 2.39 6.20
N LYS A 94 4.71 1.83 7.36
CA LYS A 94 4.28 0.49 7.79
C LYS A 94 2.76 0.38 7.87
N GLN A 95 2.08 1.40 8.41
CA GLN A 95 0.62 1.44 8.51
C GLN A 95 -0.04 1.52 7.14
N LEU A 96 0.49 2.33 6.21
CA LEU A 96 -0.06 2.47 4.88
C LEU A 96 0.08 1.18 4.08
N LEU A 97 1.24 0.52 4.11
CA LEU A 97 1.41 -0.76 3.44
C LEU A 97 0.45 -1.82 4.01
N ARG A 98 0.37 -1.90 5.35
CA ARG A 98 -0.61 -2.77 6.04
C ARG A 98 -2.04 -2.52 5.56
N ASN A 99 -2.48 -1.26 5.61
CA ASN A 99 -3.85 -0.89 5.28
C ASN A 99 -4.16 -1.09 3.79
N THR A 100 -3.24 -0.74 2.89
CA THR A 100 -3.43 -0.92 1.45
C THR A 100 -3.52 -2.41 1.11
N CYS A 101 -2.60 -3.24 1.62
CA CYS A 101 -2.63 -4.68 1.36
C CYS A 101 -3.89 -5.33 1.93
N ASP A 102 -4.30 -4.97 3.14
CA ASP A 102 -5.47 -5.55 3.79
C ASP A 102 -6.78 -5.11 3.12
N GLN A 103 -6.96 -3.81 2.96
CA GLN A 103 -8.26 -3.26 2.53
C GLN A 103 -8.50 -3.36 1.02
N GLN A 104 -7.44 -3.32 0.20
CA GLN A 104 -7.58 -3.29 -1.26
C GLN A 104 -7.23 -4.63 -1.92
N PHE A 105 -6.37 -5.43 -1.29
CA PHE A 105 -5.85 -6.67 -1.90
C PHE A 105 -6.13 -7.92 -1.06
N CYS A 106 -6.80 -7.80 0.10
CA CYS A 106 -7.07 -8.90 1.03
C CYS A 106 -5.80 -9.69 1.41
N LYS A 107 -4.68 -8.98 1.57
CA LYS A 107 -3.35 -9.50 1.94
C LYS A 107 -2.88 -8.88 3.24
N THR A 108 -1.95 -9.55 3.92
CA THR A 108 -1.43 -9.08 5.21
C THR A 108 0.05 -8.75 5.10
N ALA A 109 0.42 -7.48 5.27
CA ALA A 109 1.82 -7.07 5.44
C ALA A 109 2.16 -7.02 6.94
N ILE A 110 2.80 -8.06 7.49
CA ILE A 110 3.09 -8.13 8.94
C ILE A 110 4.51 -7.63 9.22
N PHE A 111 4.61 -6.43 9.79
CA PHE A 111 5.82 -5.93 10.44
C PHE A 111 5.86 -6.36 11.91
N PRO A 112 6.64 -7.36 12.35
CA PRO A 112 6.86 -7.64 13.77
C PRO A 112 7.31 -6.40 14.54
N GLU A 113 6.90 -6.26 15.79
CA GLU A 113 7.40 -5.17 16.65
C GLU A 113 8.80 -5.54 17.12
N THR A 114 9.80 -4.71 16.82
CA THR A 114 11.20 -4.85 17.22
C THR A 114 11.53 -3.95 18.38
#